data_AF-A0A533YR96-F1
#
_entry.id   AF-A0A533YR96-F1
#
_cell.length_a   1.000
_cell.length_b   1.000
_cell.length_c   1.000
_cell.angle_alpha   90.00
_cell.angle_beta   90.00
_cell.angle_gamma   90.00
#
_symmetry.space_group_name_H-M   'P 1'
#
loop_
_entity.id
_entity.type
_entity.pdbx_description
1 polymer ?
#
loop_
_entity_poly.entity_id
_entity_poly.type
_entity_poly.pdbx_seq_one_letter_code
_entity_poly.pdbx_strand_id
1 'polypeptide(L)'
;QSEADVFVGQAILAYDDRRYEEALGLLRKALKLDPAHVDALYYTGLVYLAQKNPTLAVQNFEKAREKNPTNLSILYQLGVAYFALEQYEKASPLLEQIFREQPQLEALGYYVGVMRYRRDDYQGALNAFKTGTSADPTIQQLTRFYTGLTLGFLGLPERAAAEVEEALKIQPGSPQTGPADRIRETIVTAREREGRLRAEVRLGFFYDDNVSLNPQPSNDPRAESLRTRKSRAPGELATARLDYSWLRNGPWEATATYSFLHIQPYDHGLLRFGKIQDHLGELGGFYRGVVGALPFQLGTQYTYDYLLLDDAPFLERHTITWFGALIENPGNLTTLVGRLQFKNFFQDAATTPVDNRDARNWMVGFVHAFRFGADKHLLRFGYQFDLEDAEGSNFSYTGHRSLAGGQYTTPWGGTRLRYDYEIHFRAYTVRRKDTEQFHFFRIEKPLPNNLTLSAEYQGDFSESNLAVFDFHRNVFSLILTWTY
;
A
#
# COMPACT_ATOMS: atom_id res chain seq x y z
N GLN A 1 -8.79 -46.74 -40.88
CA GLN A 1 -9.72 -46.03 -39.99
C GLN A 1 -10.71 -47.04 -39.47
N SER A 2 -10.83 -47.14 -38.14
CA SER A 2 -11.89 -47.94 -37.53
C SER A 2 -13.25 -47.30 -37.86
N GLU A 3 -14.32 -48.10 -37.85
CA GLU A 3 -15.67 -47.57 -38.06
C GLU A 3 -16.03 -46.51 -37.00
N ALA A 4 -15.45 -46.61 -35.79
CA ALA A 4 -15.55 -45.59 -34.75
C ALA A 4 -14.90 -44.26 -35.15
N ASP A 5 -13.71 -44.27 -35.76
CA ASP A 5 -13.01 -43.06 -36.25
C ASP A 5 -13.86 -42.32 -37.30
N VAL A 6 -14.56 -43.07 -38.17
CA VAL A 6 -15.44 -42.49 -39.20
C VAL A 6 -16.62 -41.76 -38.54
N PHE A 7 -17.26 -42.38 -37.54
CA PHE A 7 -18.34 -41.72 -36.79
C PHE A 7 -17.84 -40.50 -36.01
N VAL A 8 -16.64 -40.54 -35.44
CA VAL A 8 -16.02 -39.37 -34.79
C VAL A 8 -15.77 -38.26 -35.80
N GLY A 9 -15.16 -38.55 -36.95
CA GLY A 9 -14.92 -37.55 -38.00
C GLY A 9 -16.22 -36.87 -38.47
N GLN A 10 -17.29 -37.63 -38.67
CA GLN A 10 -18.62 -37.08 -39.00
C GLN A 10 -19.21 -36.24 -37.85
N ALA A 11 -19.00 -36.66 -36.60
CA ALA A 11 -19.49 -35.92 -35.44
C ALA A 11 -18.79 -34.58 -35.26
N ILE A 12 -17.49 -34.50 -35.57
CA ILE A 12 -16.71 -33.25 -35.52
C ILE A 12 -17.29 -32.25 -36.53
N LEU A 13 -17.53 -32.69 -37.76
CA LEU A 13 -18.19 -31.85 -38.78
C LEU A 13 -19.59 -31.40 -38.34
N ALA A 14 -20.38 -32.31 -37.76
CA ALA A 14 -21.69 -31.96 -37.23
C ALA A 14 -21.60 -30.96 -36.05
N TYR A 15 -20.59 -31.08 -35.18
CA TYR A 15 -20.34 -30.14 -34.08
C TYR A 15 -19.94 -28.75 -34.60
N ASP A 16 -19.06 -28.68 -35.58
CA ASP A 16 -18.63 -27.43 -36.22
C ASP A 16 -19.82 -26.72 -36.90
N ASP A 17 -20.71 -27.50 -37.53
CA ASP A 17 -21.99 -27.03 -38.09
C ASP A 17 -23.08 -26.73 -37.02
N ARG A 18 -22.75 -26.86 -35.73
CA ARG A 18 -23.66 -26.68 -34.57
C ARG A 18 -24.86 -27.63 -34.54
N ARG A 19 -24.80 -28.76 -35.24
CA ARG A 19 -25.80 -29.84 -35.24
C ARG A 19 -25.54 -30.78 -34.05
N TYR A 20 -25.72 -30.26 -32.84
CA TYR A 20 -25.30 -30.93 -31.60
C TYR A 20 -25.99 -32.29 -31.34
N GLU A 21 -27.28 -32.42 -31.64
CA GLU A 21 -27.99 -33.70 -31.46
C GLU A 21 -27.49 -34.78 -32.43
N GLU A 22 -27.16 -34.39 -33.66
CA GLU A 22 -26.58 -35.29 -34.65
C GLU A 22 -25.17 -35.71 -34.23
N ALA A 23 -24.35 -34.75 -33.79
CA ALA A 23 -23.01 -35.02 -33.26
C ALA A 23 -23.08 -36.00 -32.09
N LEU A 24 -23.97 -35.81 -31.11
CA LEU A 24 -24.16 -36.76 -30.01
C LEU A 24 -24.62 -38.14 -30.50
N GLY A 25 -25.50 -38.19 -31.50
CA GLY A 25 -25.95 -39.44 -32.11
C GLY A 25 -24.79 -40.24 -32.72
N LEU A 26 -23.90 -39.56 -33.44
CA LEU A 26 -22.71 -40.14 -34.07
C LEU A 26 -21.67 -40.54 -33.02
N LEU A 27 -21.40 -39.68 -32.03
CA LEU A 27 -20.48 -39.99 -30.92
C LEU A 27 -20.95 -41.17 -30.08
N ARG A 28 -22.26 -41.33 -29.86
CA ARG A 28 -22.82 -42.52 -29.21
C ARG A 28 -22.59 -43.79 -30.01
N LYS A 29 -22.62 -43.74 -31.35
CA LYS A 29 -22.28 -44.90 -32.19
C LYS A 29 -20.80 -45.23 -32.09
N ALA A 30 -19.93 -44.21 -32.15
CA ALA A 30 -18.49 -44.39 -31.96
C ALA A 30 -18.17 -45.03 -30.59
N LEU A 31 -18.75 -44.50 -29.51
CA LEU A 31 -18.55 -45.01 -28.14
C LEU A 31 -19.19 -46.38 -27.89
N LYS A 32 -20.13 -46.83 -28.72
CA LYS A 32 -20.62 -48.22 -28.68
C LYS A 32 -19.63 -49.20 -29.30
N LEU A 33 -18.91 -48.77 -30.34
CA LEU A 33 -17.89 -49.58 -31.01
C LEU A 33 -16.59 -49.59 -30.21
N ASP A 34 -16.21 -48.44 -29.66
CA ASP A 34 -15.06 -48.28 -28.77
C ASP A 34 -15.41 -47.35 -27.59
N PRO A 35 -15.76 -47.92 -26.42
CA PRO A 35 -16.08 -47.15 -25.22
C PRO A 35 -14.92 -46.33 -24.64
N ALA A 36 -13.67 -46.61 -25.04
CA ALA A 36 -12.47 -45.93 -24.57
C ALA A 36 -11.92 -44.91 -25.57
N HIS A 37 -12.62 -44.67 -26.69
CA HIS A 37 -12.17 -43.77 -27.74
C HIS A 37 -12.05 -42.33 -27.23
N VAL A 38 -10.81 -41.84 -27.12
CA VAL A 38 -10.49 -40.55 -26.47
C VAL A 38 -11.15 -39.37 -27.17
N ASP A 39 -11.05 -39.28 -28.50
CA ASP A 39 -11.66 -38.18 -29.25
C ASP A 39 -13.19 -38.21 -29.18
N ALA A 40 -13.81 -39.39 -29.22
CA ALA A 40 -15.25 -39.51 -29.06
C ALA A 40 -15.72 -39.02 -27.67
N LEU A 41 -14.99 -39.36 -26.61
CA LEU A 41 -15.25 -38.85 -25.26
C LEU A 41 -15.04 -37.33 -25.17
N TYR A 42 -13.94 -36.82 -25.74
CA TYR A 42 -13.61 -35.40 -25.76
C TYR A 42 -14.68 -34.57 -26.50
N TYR A 43 -15.04 -34.93 -27.73
CA TYR A 43 -16.06 -34.23 -28.49
C TYR A 43 -17.46 -34.38 -27.88
N THR A 44 -17.75 -35.50 -27.20
CA THR A 44 -18.99 -35.62 -26.40
C THR A 44 -19.02 -34.57 -25.29
N GLY A 45 -17.89 -34.37 -24.60
CA GLY A 45 -17.75 -33.31 -23.60
C GLY A 45 -17.93 -31.90 -24.17
N LEU A 46 -17.32 -31.61 -25.33
CA LEU A 46 -17.46 -30.33 -26.02
C LEU A 46 -18.92 -30.06 -26.44
N VAL A 47 -19.62 -31.05 -27.00
CA VAL A 47 -21.02 -30.91 -27.37
C VAL A 47 -21.88 -30.60 -26.13
N TYR A 48 -21.65 -31.28 -25.01
CA TYR A 48 -22.37 -30.98 -23.77
C TYR A 48 -22.07 -29.58 -23.20
N LEU A 49 -20.83 -29.07 -23.32
CA LEU A 49 -20.54 -27.68 -22.96
C LEU A 49 -21.28 -26.70 -23.88
N ALA A 50 -21.32 -26.95 -25.18
CA ALA A 50 -22.07 -26.12 -26.14
C ALA A 50 -23.57 -26.12 -25.84
N GLN A 51 -24.11 -27.25 -25.35
CA GLN A 51 -25.50 -27.38 -24.87
C GLN A 51 -25.71 -26.86 -23.44
N LYS A 52 -24.71 -26.19 -22.84
CA LYS A 52 -24.75 -25.66 -21.47
C LYS A 52 -25.01 -26.72 -20.38
N ASN A 53 -24.52 -27.94 -20.60
CA ASN A 53 -24.59 -29.04 -19.65
C ASN A 53 -23.19 -29.45 -19.14
N PRO A 54 -22.53 -28.60 -18.33
CA PRO A 54 -21.16 -28.84 -17.89
C PRO A 54 -21.03 -30.08 -16.99
N THR A 55 -22.10 -30.52 -16.31
CA THR A 55 -22.10 -31.75 -15.52
C THR A 55 -21.81 -32.98 -16.37
N LEU A 56 -22.50 -33.12 -17.52
CA LEU A 56 -22.25 -34.23 -18.44
C LEU A 56 -20.92 -34.08 -19.18
N ALA A 57 -20.48 -32.84 -19.42
CA ALA A 57 -19.18 -32.58 -20.01
C ALA A 57 -18.03 -33.08 -19.12
N VAL A 58 -18.05 -32.73 -17.82
CA VAL A 58 -17.06 -33.20 -16.85
C VAL A 58 -16.97 -34.74 -16.84
N GLN A 59 -18.09 -35.45 -16.83
CA GLN A 59 -18.08 -36.93 -16.83
C GLN A 59 -17.35 -37.52 -18.04
N ASN A 60 -17.49 -36.92 -19.23
CA ASN A 60 -16.85 -37.41 -20.44
C ASN A 60 -15.38 -36.97 -20.53
N PHE A 61 -15.07 -35.74 -20.11
CA PHE A 61 -13.69 -35.26 -20.04
C PHE A 61 -12.85 -35.99 -19.00
N GLU A 62 -13.43 -36.39 -17.85
CA GLU A 62 -12.75 -37.23 -16.86
C GLU A 62 -12.37 -38.59 -17.45
N LYS A 63 -13.30 -39.25 -18.15
CA LYS A 63 -13.02 -40.50 -18.87
C LYS A 63 -11.94 -40.31 -19.95
N ALA A 64 -11.99 -39.20 -20.70
CA ALA A 64 -10.96 -38.88 -21.69
C ALA A 64 -9.58 -38.67 -21.02
N ARG A 65 -9.56 -37.97 -19.87
CA ARG A 65 -8.34 -37.73 -19.07
C ARG A 65 -7.75 -39.02 -18.53
N GLU A 66 -8.57 -39.96 -18.07
CA GLU A 66 -8.10 -41.29 -17.62
C GLU A 66 -7.33 -42.04 -18.72
N LYS A 67 -7.71 -41.84 -19.99
CA LYS A 67 -7.05 -42.47 -21.14
C LYS A 67 -5.84 -41.69 -21.64
N ASN A 68 -5.88 -40.37 -21.54
CA ASN A 68 -4.78 -39.51 -21.95
C ASN A 68 -4.58 -38.37 -20.94
N PRO A 69 -3.83 -38.62 -19.85
CA PRO A 69 -3.74 -37.70 -18.72
C PRO A 69 -2.91 -36.45 -18.99
N THR A 70 -2.10 -36.43 -20.06
CA THR A 70 -1.20 -35.33 -20.41
C THR A 70 -1.72 -34.46 -21.56
N ASN A 71 -2.88 -34.79 -22.13
CA ASN A 71 -3.45 -34.01 -23.23
C ASN A 71 -3.98 -32.65 -22.73
N LEU A 72 -3.28 -31.58 -23.08
CA LEU A 72 -3.58 -30.22 -22.66
C LEU A 72 -4.98 -29.76 -23.07
N SER A 73 -5.50 -30.18 -24.24
CA SER A 73 -6.84 -29.82 -24.69
C SER A 73 -7.92 -30.42 -23.77
N ILE A 74 -7.73 -31.68 -23.35
CA ILE A 74 -8.63 -32.34 -22.40
C ILE A 74 -8.56 -31.64 -21.03
N LEU A 75 -7.35 -31.37 -20.52
CA LEU A 75 -7.15 -30.70 -19.23
C LEU A 75 -7.74 -29.28 -19.22
N TYR A 76 -7.55 -28.53 -20.30
CA TYR A 76 -8.12 -27.19 -20.48
C TYR A 76 -9.65 -27.24 -20.45
N GLN A 77 -10.27 -28.07 -21.29
CA GLN A 77 -11.73 -28.16 -21.38
C GLN A 77 -12.36 -28.72 -20.09
N LEU A 78 -11.69 -29.66 -19.42
CA LEU A 78 -12.10 -30.13 -18.11
C LEU A 78 -12.03 -29.02 -17.06
N GLY A 79 -10.95 -28.23 -17.06
CA GLY A 79 -10.80 -27.07 -16.19
C GLY A 79 -11.88 -26.01 -16.42
N VAL A 80 -12.20 -25.70 -17.68
CA VAL A 80 -13.30 -24.80 -18.07
C VAL A 80 -14.66 -25.36 -17.61
N ALA A 81 -14.90 -26.66 -17.78
CA ALA A 81 -16.12 -27.30 -17.34
C ALA A 81 -16.28 -27.26 -15.80
N TYR A 82 -15.19 -27.48 -15.05
CA TYR A 82 -15.19 -27.29 -13.60
C TYR A 82 -15.41 -25.83 -13.19
N PHE A 83 -14.82 -24.88 -13.90
CA PHE A 83 -15.04 -23.45 -13.68
C PHE A 83 -16.51 -23.07 -13.89
N ALA A 84 -17.15 -23.59 -14.95
CA ALA A 84 -18.57 -23.35 -15.23
C ALA A 84 -19.51 -23.95 -14.16
N LEU A 85 -19.06 -24.98 -13.44
CA LEU A 85 -19.74 -25.55 -12.27
C LEU A 85 -19.38 -24.87 -10.95
N GLU A 86 -18.60 -23.78 -10.99
CA GLU A 86 -18.05 -23.08 -9.82
C GLU A 86 -17.18 -23.99 -8.91
N GLN A 87 -16.71 -25.13 -9.43
CA GLN A 87 -15.80 -26.04 -8.75
C GLN A 87 -14.35 -25.57 -8.91
N TYR A 88 -14.07 -24.35 -8.44
CA TYR A 88 -12.79 -23.67 -8.64
C TYR A 88 -11.60 -24.46 -8.10
N GLU A 89 -11.81 -25.26 -7.05
CA GLU A 89 -10.72 -26.03 -6.42
C GLU A 89 -10.25 -27.21 -7.27
N LYS A 90 -11.12 -27.70 -8.16
CA LYS A 90 -10.76 -28.69 -9.18
C LYS A 90 -10.25 -28.03 -10.46
N ALA A 91 -10.78 -26.86 -10.83
CA ALA A 91 -10.37 -26.13 -12.03
C ALA A 91 -8.96 -25.54 -11.93
N SER A 92 -8.63 -24.94 -10.78
CA SER A 92 -7.37 -24.23 -10.53
C SER A 92 -6.12 -25.05 -10.86
N PRO A 93 -5.90 -26.28 -10.32
CA PRO A 93 -4.68 -27.03 -10.61
C PRO A 93 -4.52 -27.34 -12.11
N LEU A 94 -5.62 -27.56 -12.83
CA LEU A 94 -5.61 -27.85 -14.27
C LEU A 94 -5.25 -26.60 -15.08
N LEU A 95 -5.97 -25.51 -14.88
CA LEU A 95 -5.82 -24.29 -15.69
C LEU A 95 -4.56 -23.50 -15.34
N GLU A 96 -4.15 -23.46 -14.06
CA GLU A 96 -2.92 -22.77 -13.67
C GLU A 96 -1.66 -23.47 -14.15
N GLN A 97 -1.69 -24.81 -14.25
CA GLN A 97 -0.60 -25.55 -14.89
C GLN A 97 -0.45 -25.11 -16.35
N ILE A 98 -1.55 -25.12 -17.11
CA ILE A 98 -1.54 -24.72 -18.52
C ILE A 98 -1.12 -23.26 -18.66
N PHE A 99 -1.54 -22.38 -17.76
CA PHE A 99 -1.20 -20.95 -17.83
C PHE A 99 0.29 -20.68 -17.62
N ARG A 100 0.99 -21.53 -16.84
CA ARG A 100 2.45 -21.43 -16.72
C ARG A 100 3.17 -21.77 -18.02
N GLU A 101 2.64 -22.69 -18.81
CA GLU A 101 3.24 -23.15 -20.07
C GLU A 101 2.81 -22.29 -21.27
N GLN A 102 1.54 -21.89 -21.31
CA GLN A 102 0.89 -21.20 -22.42
C GLN A 102 -0.01 -20.04 -21.93
N PRO A 103 0.57 -18.96 -21.39
CA PRO A 103 -0.21 -17.88 -20.75
C PRO A 103 -1.11 -17.08 -21.71
N GLN A 104 -0.84 -17.16 -23.02
CA GLN A 104 -1.61 -16.51 -24.09
C GLN A 104 -2.59 -17.47 -24.78
N LEU A 105 -2.81 -18.68 -24.23
CA LEU A 105 -3.85 -19.57 -24.72
C LEU A 105 -5.21 -18.86 -24.63
N GLU A 106 -6.00 -18.98 -25.70
CA GLU A 106 -7.30 -18.33 -25.85
C GLU A 106 -8.15 -18.43 -24.58
N ALA A 107 -8.61 -17.29 -24.07
CA ALA A 107 -9.44 -17.14 -22.87
C ALA A 107 -8.85 -17.68 -21.54
N LEU A 108 -7.65 -18.28 -21.52
CA LEU A 108 -7.11 -18.90 -20.32
C LEU A 108 -6.84 -17.91 -19.19
N GLY A 109 -6.29 -16.74 -19.52
CA GLY A 109 -6.02 -15.68 -18.54
C GLY A 109 -7.28 -15.14 -17.86
N TYR A 110 -8.43 -15.19 -18.54
CA TYR A 110 -9.73 -14.87 -17.92
C TYR A 110 -10.06 -15.85 -16.80
N TYR A 111 -10.04 -17.15 -17.07
CA TYR A 111 -10.40 -18.17 -16.07
C TYR A 111 -9.44 -18.15 -14.87
N VAL A 112 -8.14 -18.09 -15.13
CA VAL A 112 -7.12 -18.00 -14.07
C VAL A 112 -7.27 -16.71 -13.28
N GLY A 113 -7.50 -15.58 -13.96
CA GLY A 113 -7.71 -14.30 -13.30
C GLY A 113 -8.92 -14.29 -12.38
N VAL A 114 -10.06 -14.84 -12.81
CA VAL A 114 -11.27 -14.90 -11.96
C VAL A 114 -11.06 -15.82 -10.76
N MET A 115 -10.40 -16.97 -10.93
CA MET A 115 -10.11 -17.86 -9.80
C MET A 115 -9.19 -17.19 -8.77
N ARG A 116 -8.16 -16.47 -9.21
CA ARG A 116 -7.26 -15.72 -8.32
C ARG A 116 -7.96 -14.55 -7.64
N TYR A 117 -8.79 -13.82 -8.37
CA TYR A 117 -9.63 -12.76 -7.82
C TYR A 117 -10.52 -13.27 -6.69
N ARG A 118 -11.16 -14.44 -6.86
CA ARG A 118 -12.00 -15.04 -5.81
C ARG A 118 -11.23 -15.54 -4.59
N ARG A 119 -9.92 -15.74 -4.70
CA ARG A 119 -9.03 -16.12 -3.60
C ARG A 119 -8.29 -14.91 -3.00
N ASP A 120 -8.74 -13.70 -3.30
CA ASP A 120 -8.12 -12.43 -2.89
C ASP A 120 -6.67 -12.23 -3.40
N ASP A 121 -6.21 -13.06 -4.34
CA ASP A 121 -4.94 -12.85 -5.05
C ASP A 121 -5.15 -11.83 -6.18
N TYR A 122 -5.49 -10.60 -5.81
CA TYR A 122 -5.75 -9.51 -6.74
C TYR A 122 -4.54 -9.20 -7.63
N GLN A 123 -3.34 -9.38 -7.11
CA GLN A 123 -2.10 -9.13 -7.83
C GLN A 123 -1.86 -10.17 -8.92
N GLY A 124 -2.01 -11.46 -8.59
CA GLY A 124 -1.94 -12.55 -9.54
C GLY A 124 -3.10 -12.56 -10.53
N ALA A 125 -4.28 -12.08 -10.12
CA ALA A 125 -5.44 -11.90 -10.98
C ALA A 125 -5.20 -10.83 -12.05
N LEU A 126 -4.71 -9.65 -11.65
CA LEU A 126 -4.37 -8.57 -12.57
C LEU A 126 -3.34 -9.03 -13.61
N ASN A 127 -2.35 -9.82 -13.20
CA ASN A 127 -1.36 -10.38 -14.13
C ASN A 127 -2.01 -11.35 -15.14
N ALA A 128 -2.86 -12.26 -14.66
CA ALA A 128 -3.56 -13.21 -15.52
C ALA A 128 -4.48 -12.52 -16.53
N PHE A 129 -5.24 -11.50 -16.10
CA PHE A 129 -6.10 -10.72 -17.00
C PHE A 129 -5.31 -9.91 -18.03
N LYS A 130 -4.16 -9.33 -17.65
CA LYS A 130 -3.32 -8.57 -18.59
C LYS A 130 -2.60 -9.46 -19.61
N THR A 131 -2.18 -10.65 -19.19
CA THR A 131 -1.40 -11.56 -20.04
C THR A 131 -2.31 -12.38 -20.96
N GLY A 132 -3.53 -12.69 -20.50
CA GLY A 132 -4.51 -13.42 -21.28
C GLY A 132 -5.01 -12.64 -22.47
N THR A 133 -5.22 -13.35 -23.57
CA THR A 133 -5.87 -12.83 -24.78
C THR A 133 -7.12 -13.63 -25.06
N SER A 134 -8.11 -12.99 -25.67
CA SER A 134 -9.26 -13.70 -26.22
C SER A 134 -9.76 -12.97 -27.46
N ALA A 135 -10.14 -13.72 -28.49
CA ALA A 135 -10.86 -13.22 -29.65
C ALA A 135 -12.38 -13.10 -29.39
N ASP A 136 -12.92 -13.79 -28.37
CA ASP A 136 -14.33 -13.69 -27.99
C ASP A 136 -14.62 -12.33 -27.32
N PRO A 137 -15.45 -11.46 -27.92
CA PRO A 137 -15.77 -10.16 -27.35
C PRO A 137 -16.42 -10.24 -25.97
N THR A 138 -17.12 -11.34 -25.67
CA THR A 138 -17.75 -11.58 -24.36
C THR A 138 -16.70 -11.80 -23.30
N ILE A 139 -15.69 -12.64 -23.59
CA ILE A 139 -14.57 -12.89 -22.69
C ILE A 139 -13.70 -11.63 -22.57
N GLN A 140 -13.50 -10.87 -23.64
CA GLN A 140 -12.81 -9.58 -23.57
C GLN A 140 -13.54 -8.59 -22.64
N GLN A 141 -14.86 -8.44 -22.79
CA GLN A 141 -15.67 -7.59 -21.92
C GLN A 141 -15.57 -8.04 -20.46
N LEU A 142 -15.76 -9.33 -20.19
CA LEU A 142 -15.68 -9.87 -18.83
C LEU A 142 -14.28 -9.70 -18.24
N THR A 143 -13.23 -9.93 -19.02
CA THR A 143 -11.84 -9.75 -18.59
C THR A 143 -11.58 -8.30 -18.19
N ARG A 144 -12.00 -7.32 -18.99
CA ARG A 144 -11.86 -5.90 -18.65
C ARG A 144 -12.67 -5.52 -17.42
N PHE A 145 -13.90 -6.01 -17.32
CA PHE A 145 -14.74 -5.78 -16.16
C PHE A 145 -14.10 -6.30 -14.86
N TYR A 146 -13.62 -7.55 -14.85
CA TYR A 146 -12.92 -8.11 -13.69
C TYR A 146 -11.55 -7.47 -13.46
N THR A 147 -10.86 -7.00 -14.50
CA THR A 147 -9.65 -6.16 -14.36
C THR A 147 -9.97 -4.88 -13.62
N GLY A 148 -11.08 -4.22 -14.00
CA GLY A 148 -11.56 -3.02 -13.33
C GLY A 148 -11.87 -3.26 -11.86
N LEU A 149 -12.62 -4.30 -11.53
CA LEU A 149 -12.88 -4.71 -10.15
C LEU A 149 -11.57 -4.95 -9.38
N THR A 150 -10.66 -5.73 -9.97
CA THR A 150 -9.35 -6.03 -9.38
C THR A 150 -8.55 -4.75 -9.10
N LEU A 151 -8.54 -3.81 -10.04
CA LEU A 151 -7.90 -2.50 -9.86
C LEU A 151 -8.56 -1.67 -8.77
N GLY A 152 -9.88 -1.78 -8.59
CA GLY A 152 -10.61 -1.16 -7.48
C GLY A 152 -10.13 -1.69 -6.13
N PHE A 153 -10.02 -3.01 -5.97
CA PHE A 153 -9.46 -3.63 -4.76
C PHE A 153 -7.98 -3.31 -4.53
N LEU A 154 -7.22 -3.08 -5.61
CA LEU A 154 -5.83 -2.62 -5.54
C LEU A 154 -5.69 -1.10 -5.28
N GLY A 155 -6.78 -0.38 -5.04
CA GLY A 155 -6.75 1.06 -4.74
C GLY A 155 -6.46 1.96 -5.95
N LEU A 156 -6.75 1.48 -7.16
CA LEU A 156 -6.56 2.20 -8.43
C LEU A 156 -7.91 2.50 -9.12
N PRO A 157 -8.82 3.25 -8.47
CA PRO A 157 -10.22 3.41 -8.90
C PRO A 157 -10.38 4.10 -10.26
N GLU A 158 -9.42 4.91 -10.68
CA GLU A 158 -9.45 5.60 -11.98
C GLU A 158 -9.17 4.65 -13.13
N ARG A 159 -8.15 3.80 -12.96
CA ARG A 159 -7.85 2.72 -13.89
C ARG A 159 -8.96 1.67 -13.86
N ALA A 160 -9.53 1.43 -12.67
CA ALA A 160 -10.69 0.58 -12.52
C ALA A 160 -11.87 1.09 -13.35
N ALA A 161 -12.23 2.37 -13.18
CA ALA A 161 -13.29 3.01 -13.93
C ALA A 161 -13.02 2.99 -15.44
N ALA A 162 -11.78 3.26 -15.88
CA ALA A 162 -11.39 3.19 -17.28
C ALA A 162 -11.54 1.77 -17.87
N GLU A 163 -11.08 0.73 -17.17
CA GLU A 163 -11.26 -0.65 -17.65
C GLU A 163 -12.74 -1.06 -17.68
N VAL A 164 -13.54 -0.63 -16.71
CA VAL A 164 -14.99 -0.85 -16.75
C VAL A 164 -15.64 -0.06 -17.89
N GLU A 165 -15.20 1.16 -18.17
CA GLU A 165 -15.68 1.96 -19.31
C GLU A 165 -15.37 1.28 -20.65
N GLU A 166 -14.15 0.77 -20.82
CA GLU A 166 -13.79 -0.02 -22.00
C GLU A 166 -14.60 -1.33 -22.08
N ALA A 167 -14.88 -1.98 -20.94
CA ALA A 167 -15.78 -3.13 -20.91
C ALA A 167 -17.19 -2.78 -21.39
N LEU A 168 -17.72 -1.62 -21.00
CA LEU A 168 -19.03 -1.13 -21.43
C LEU A 168 -19.07 -0.85 -22.95
N LYS A 169 -17.94 -0.45 -23.56
CA LYS A 169 -17.84 -0.19 -25.01
C LYS A 169 -17.85 -1.47 -25.86
N ILE A 170 -17.33 -2.59 -25.36
CA ILE A 170 -17.18 -3.84 -26.13
C ILE A 170 -18.54 -4.46 -26.49
N GLN A 171 -19.45 -4.58 -25.50
CA GLN A 171 -20.82 -5.03 -25.73
C GLN A 171 -21.80 -4.15 -24.92
N PRO A 172 -22.20 -2.99 -25.47
CA PRO A 172 -23.07 -2.05 -24.74
C PRO A 172 -24.43 -2.63 -24.35
N GLY A 173 -24.94 -3.62 -25.08
CA GLY A 173 -26.24 -4.27 -24.83
C GLY A 173 -26.18 -5.57 -24.01
N SER A 174 -25.04 -5.94 -23.43
CA SER A 174 -24.95 -7.21 -22.69
C SER A 174 -25.65 -7.13 -21.32
N PRO A 175 -26.15 -8.26 -20.77
CA PRO A 175 -26.72 -8.29 -19.41
C PRO A 175 -25.75 -7.79 -18.32
N GLN A 176 -24.44 -7.80 -18.62
CA GLN A 176 -23.37 -7.37 -17.73
C GLN A 176 -23.16 -5.86 -17.72
N THR A 177 -23.68 -5.13 -18.73
CA THR A 177 -23.56 -3.65 -18.84
C THR A 177 -24.18 -2.94 -17.63
N GLY A 178 -25.40 -3.28 -17.24
CA GLY A 178 -26.08 -2.61 -16.13
C GLY A 178 -25.36 -2.77 -14.78
N PRO A 179 -24.98 -3.99 -14.37
CA PRO A 179 -24.12 -4.20 -13.21
C PRO A 179 -22.77 -3.48 -13.31
N ALA A 180 -22.12 -3.51 -14.49
CA ALA A 180 -20.84 -2.85 -14.70
C ALA A 180 -20.93 -1.33 -14.55
N ASP A 181 -21.98 -0.71 -15.09
CA ASP A 181 -22.19 0.74 -14.98
C ASP A 181 -22.48 1.16 -13.54
N ARG A 182 -23.29 0.40 -12.78
CA ARG A 182 -23.50 0.66 -11.34
C ARG A 182 -22.22 0.53 -10.52
N ILE A 183 -21.37 -0.43 -10.87
CA ILE A 183 -20.07 -0.62 -10.20
C ILE A 183 -19.13 0.52 -10.57
N ARG A 184 -19.10 0.96 -11.83
CA ARG A 184 -18.36 2.17 -12.25
C ARG A 184 -18.82 3.38 -11.44
N GLU A 185 -20.13 3.64 -11.39
CA GLU A 185 -20.71 4.70 -10.57
C GLU A 185 -20.33 4.53 -9.10
N THR A 186 -20.39 3.33 -8.53
CA THR A 186 -20.00 3.09 -7.13
C THR A 186 -18.51 3.36 -6.90
N ILE A 187 -17.61 2.93 -7.80
CA ILE A 187 -16.17 3.18 -7.72
C ILE A 187 -15.88 4.68 -7.81
N VAL A 188 -16.57 5.40 -8.70
CA VAL A 188 -16.43 6.85 -8.87
C VAL A 188 -17.03 7.60 -7.68
N THR A 189 -18.28 7.32 -7.34
CA THR A 189 -19.04 7.98 -6.26
C THR A 189 -18.47 7.67 -4.87
N ALA A 190 -17.96 6.47 -4.59
CA ALA A 190 -17.32 6.16 -3.30
C ALA A 190 -16.10 7.05 -3.03
N ARG A 191 -15.36 7.44 -4.09
CA ARG A 191 -14.23 8.37 -3.99
C ARG A 191 -14.66 9.83 -4.02
N GLU A 192 -15.70 10.19 -4.79
CA GLU A 192 -16.28 11.54 -4.76
C GLU A 192 -16.94 11.88 -3.41
N ARG A 193 -17.44 10.87 -2.69
CA ARG A 193 -17.98 11.00 -1.32
C ARG A 193 -16.90 11.12 -0.24
N GLU A 194 -15.66 10.70 -0.50
CA GLU A 194 -14.56 11.02 0.40
C GLU A 194 -14.22 12.51 0.26
N GLY A 195 -14.66 13.31 1.22
CA GLY A 195 -14.45 14.75 1.26
C GLY A 195 -13.04 15.16 0.82
N ARG A 196 -12.96 16.21 -0.01
CA ARG A 196 -11.67 16.81 -0.40
C ARG A 196 -10.99 17.52 0.76
N LEU A 197 -11.78 17.96 1.74
CA LEU A 197 -11.33 18.59 2.96
C LEU A 197 -11.34 17.57 4.09
N ARG A 198 -10.24 17.50 4.83
CA ARG A 198 -10.15 16.82 6.13
C ARG A 198 -9.60 17.82 7.13
N ALA A 199 -10.16 17.83 8.34
CA ALA A 199 -9.63 18.65 9.41
C ALA A 199 -9.46 17.81 10.68
N GLU A 200 -8.38 18.09 11.41
CA GLU A 200 -8.12 17.49 12.70
C GLU A 200 -7.74 18.59 13.70
N VAL A 201 -8.35 18.57 14.87
CA VAL A 201 -7.96 19.41 16.00
C VAL A 201 -7.67 18.51 17.18
N ARG A 202 -6.50 18.66 17.79
CA ARG A 202 -6.09 17.93 19.00
C ARG A 202 -5.82 18.93 20.10
N LEU A 203 -6.43 18.71 21.26
CA LEU A 203 -6.20 19.51 22.46
C LEU A 203 -5.88 18.56 23.60
N GLY A 204 -4.89 18.87 24.40
CA GLY A 204 -4.51 17.98 25.47
C GLY A 204 -3.50 18.57 26.45
N PHE A 205 -3.16 17.73 27.41
CA PHE A 205 -2.13 18.00 28.40
C PHE A 205 -0.98 17.02 28.21
N PHE A 206 0.22 17.46 28.55
CA PHE A 206 1.39 16.60 28.58
C PHE A 206 2.19 16.76 29.87
N TYR A 207 3.02 15.77 30.14
CA TYR A 207 4.10 15.83 31.10
C TYR A 207 5.36 15.32 30.43
N ASP A 208 6.36 16.18 30.32
CA ASP A 208 7.69 15.88 29.77
C ASP A 208 8.70 15.91 30.92
N ASP A 209 9.46 14.84 31.10
CA ASP A 209 10.46 14.78 32.17
C ASP A 209 11.81 15.42 31.81
N ASN A 210 12.04 15.72 30.53
CA ASN A 210 13.31 16.22 30.02
C ASN A 210 13.20 17.14 28.78
N VAL A 211 12.40 18.21 28.88
CA VAL A 211 12.22 19.24 27.83
C VAL A 211 13.54 19.85 27.36
N SER A 212 14.49 20.05 28.26
CA SER A 212 15.80 20.66 27.95
C SER A 212 16.82 19.68 27.35
N LEU A 213 16.45 18.40 27.19
CA LEU A 213 17.33 17.32 26.75
C LEU A 213 18.63 17.30 27.55
N ASN A 214 18.50 17.30 28.88
CA ASN A 214 19.65 17.21 29.77
C ASN A 214 20.36 15.86 29.59
N PRO A 215 21.70 15.87 29.51
CA PRO A 215 22.45 14.64 29.34
C PRO A 215 22.35 13.66 30.51
N GLN A 216 22.63 12.38 30.24
CA GLN A 216 22.85 11.37 31.27
C GLN A 216 24.13 11.64 32.07
N PRO A 217 24.24 11.10 33.30
CA PRO A 217 25.45 11.22 34.09
C PRO A 217 26.71 10.74 33.36
N SER A 218 27.77 11.56 33.40
CA SER A 218 29.05 11.24 32.78
C SER A 218 30.22 11.88 33.53
N ASN A 219 31.44 11.70 33.01
CA ASN A 219 32.64 12.38 33.49
C ASN A 219 32.98 13.64 32.66
N ASP A 220 32.15 14.01 31.68
CA ASP A 220 32.37 15.18 30.84
C ASP A 220 31.87 16.46 31.56
N PRO A 221 32.74 17.45 31.82
CA PRO A 221 32.35 18.66 32.56
C PRO A 221 31.26 19.48 31.88
N ARG A 222 31.21 19.48 30.54
CA ARG A 222 30.19 20.22 29.77
C ARG A 222 28.85 19.52 29.90
N ALA A 223 28.80 18.19 29.77
CA ALA A 223 27.58 17.41 29.97
C ALA A 223 27.04 17.60 31.41
N GLU A 224 27.89 17.49 32.42
CA GLU A 224 27.50 17.70 33.82
C GLU A 224 26.98 19.13 34.09
N SER A 225 27.57 20.15 33.45
CA SER A 225 27.08 21.53 33.57
C SER A 225 25.64 21.71 33.06
N LEU A 226 25.27 21.01 31.98
CA LEU A 226 23.95 21.10 31.35
C LEU A 226 22.85 20.42 32.17
N ARG A 227 23.20 19.48 33.05
CA ARG A 227 22.25 18.74 33.91
C ARG A 227 21.59 19.60 34.98
N THR A 228 22.17 20.77 35.28
CA THR A 228 21.64 21.73 36.27
C THR A 228 20.39 22.46 35.79
N ARG A 229 20.08 22.39 34.48
CA ARG A 229 18.89 23.04 33.91
C ARG A 229 17.61 22.34 34.35
N LYS A 230 16.55 23.11 34.62
CA LYS A 230 15.20 22.55 34.80
C LYS A 230 14.79 21.79 33.54
N SER A 231 14.26 20.58 33.71
CA SER A 231 13.96 19.69 32.59
C SER A 231 12.53 19.15 32.60
N ARG A 232 11.87 19.12 33.76
CA ARG A 232 10.51 18.57 33.90
C ARG A 232 9.50 19.67 33.68
N ALA A 233 8.52 19.44 32.81
CA ALA A 233 7.45 20.39 32.58
C ALA A 233 6.13 19.69 32.25
N PRO A 234 5.10 19.87 33.10
CA PRO A 234 3.73 19.71 32.65
C PRO A 234 3.32 20.89 31.77
N GLY A 235 2.38 20.66 30.86
CA GLY A 235 1.86 21.73 30.02
C GLY A 235 0.64 21.30 29.23
N GLU A 236 0.23 22.19 28.34
CA GLU A 236 -0.83 21.96 27.37
C GLU A 236 -0.29 21.97 25.94
N LEU A 237 -0.95 21.21 25.09
CA LEU A 237 -0.66 21.18 23.67
C LEU A 237 -1.95 21.34 22.87
N ALA A 238 -1.82 22.04 21.75
CA ALA A 238 -2.85 22.18 20.75
C ALA A 238 -2.25 21.92 19.37
N THR A 239 -2.90 21.08 18.57
CA THR A 239 -2.57 20.92 17.16
C THR A 239 -3.79 21.12 16.30
N ALA A 240 -3.61 21.71 15.13
CA ALA A 240 -4.63 21.76 14.11
C ALA A 240 -4.01 21.33 12.78
N ARG A 241 -4.71 20.47 12.03
CA ARG A 241 -4.30 20.05 10.70
C ARG A 241 -5.47 20.21 9.74
N LEU A 242 -5.21 20.81 8.60
CA LEU A 242 -6.16 20.96 7.50
C LEU A 242 -5.53 20.37 6.25
N ASP A 243 -6.19 19.39 5.63
CA ASP A 243 -5.77 18.78 4.38
C ASP A 243 -6.85 19.03 3.32
N TYR A 244 -6.45 19.61 2.19
CA TYR A 244 -7.34 19.85 1.06
C TYR A 244 -6.76 19.27 -0.24
N SER A 245 -7.40 18.24 -0.78
CA SER A 245 -7.08 17.69 -2.10
C SER A 245 -7.71 18.54 -3.21
N TRP A 246 -6.98 19.54 -3.71
CA TRP A 246 -7.52 20.43 -4.76
C TRP A 246 -7.57 19.76 -6.14
N LEU A 247 -6.71 18.77 -6.38
CA LEU A 247 -6.69 17.96 -7.60
C LEU A 247 -6.83 16.48 -7.23
N ARG A 248 -7.84 15.82 -7.78
CA ARG A 248 -7.97 14.35 -7.83
C ARG A 248 -8.51 14.03 -9.22
N ASN A 249 -7.62 13.74 -10.16
CA ASN A 249 -7.98 13.45 -11.54
C ASN A 249 -7.01 12.42 -12.13
N GLY A 250 -7.54 11.30 -12.59
CA GLY A 250 -6.72 10.23 -13.11
C GLY A 250 -5.79 9.64 -12.03
N PRO A 251 -4.58 9.27 -12.44
CA PRO A 251 -3.53 8.85 -11.53
C PRO A 251 -2.98 10.00 -10.66
N TRP A 252 -3.40 11.25 -10.89
CA TRP A 252 -2.85 12.42 -10.21
C TRP A 252 -3.68 12.84 -9.00
N GLU A 253 -2.98 13.19 -7.94
CA GLU A 253 -3.55 13.83 -6.77
C GLU A 253 -2.61 14.93 -6.30
N ALA A 254 -3.18 16.07 -5.88
CA ALA A 254 -2.43 17.16 -5.29
C ALA A 254 -3.17 17.73 -4.08
N THR A 255 -2.40 18.03 -3.04
CA THR A 255 -2.87 18.32 -1.68
C THR A 255 -2.20 19.55 -1.11
N ALA A 256 -3.02 20.42 -0.54
CA ALA A 256 -2.57 21.54 0.27
C ALA A 256 -2.82 21.18 1.71
N THR A 257 -1.78 21.21 2.53
CA THR A 257 -1.87 20.91 3.94
C THR A 257 -1.36 22.09 4.75
N TYR A 258 -2.06 22.41 5.82
CA TYR A 258 -1.57 23.31 6.85
C TYR A 258 -1.62 22.57 8.19
N SER A 259 -0.50 22.55 8.90
CA SER A 259 -0.39 22.00 10.25
C SER A 259 0.10 23.08 11.19
N PHE A 260 -0.54 23.17 12.35
CA PHE A 260 -0.18 24.05 13.44
C PHE A 260 0.06 23.21 14.69
N LEU A 261 1.13 23.52 15.41
CA LEU A 261 1.42 22.96 16.73
C LEU A 261 1.67 24.13 17.69
N HIS A 262 1.10 24.02 18.88
CA HIS A 262 1.37 24.90 20.00
C HIS A 262 1.61 24.05 21.24
N ILE A 263 2.72 24.30 21.92
CA ILE A 263 3.08 23.68 23.20
C ILE A 263 3.32 24.80 24.19
N GLN A 264 2.66 24.72 25.35
CA GLN A 264 2.76 25.68 26.42
C GLN A 264 3.03 24.96 27.75
N PRO A 265 4.30 24.89 28.19
CA PRO A 265 4.64 24.44 29.53
C PRO A 265 4.14 25.44 30.59
N TYR A 266 3.83 24.92 31.78
CA TYR A 266 3.39 25.74 32.91
C TYR A 266 4.55 26.30 33.75
N ASP A 267 5.76 25.75 33.62
CA ASP A 267 6.93 26.22 34.38
C ASP A 267 7.64 27.38 33.66
N HIS A 268 7.46 28.59 34.19
CA HIS A 268 8.12 29.81 33.71
C HIS A 268 9.63 29.89 34.02
N GLY A 269 10.20 28.90 34.74
CA GLY A 269 11.62 28.83 35.09
C GLY A 269 12.47 28.02 34.11
N LEU A 270 11.88 27.47 33.04
CA LEU A 270 12.62 26.99 31.89
C LEU A 270 13.33 28.21 31.25
N LEU A 271 14.60 28.08 30.88
CA LEU A 271 15.29 29.10 30.07
C LEU A 271 14.43 29.44 28.84
N ARG A 272 14.52 30.67 28.31
CA ARG A 272 13.75 31.22 27.17
C ARG A 272 13.57 30.29 25.95
N PHE A 273 12.80 29.22 26.06
CA PHE A 273 12.52 28.20 25.04
C PHE A 273 11.31 27.34 25.46
N GLY A 274 10.44 27.86 26.32
CA GLY A 274 9.36 27.08 26.93
C GLY A 274 8.20 26.91 25.97
N LYS A 275 7.71 28.01 25.42
CA LYS A 275 6.59 28.01 24.48
C LYS A 275 7.10 27.72 23.07
N ILE A 276 6.54 26.70 22.44
CA ILE A 276 6.85 26.34 21.05
C ILE A 276 5.60 26.54 20.21
N GLN A 277 5.76 27.21 19.07
CA GLN A 277 4.76 27.26 18.01
C GLN A 277 5.40 26.88 16.70
N ASP A 278 4.73 26.01 15.94
CA ASP A 278 5.18 25.56 14.62
C ASP A 278 4.04 25.76 13.61
N HIS A 279 4.37 26.39 12.50
CA HIS A 279 3.49 26.61 11.36
C HIS A 279 4.07 25.91 10.14
N LEU A 280 3.43 24.82 9.73
CA LEU A 280 3.87 23.99 8.62
C LEU A 280 2.86 24.05 7.47
N GLY A 281 3.27 24.68 6.37
CA GLY A 281 2.54 24.70 5.11
C GLY A 281 3.13 23.69 4.14
N GLU A 282 2.30 22.87 3.52
CA GLU A 282 2.72 21.82 2.60
C GLU A 282 1.90 21.88 1.30
N LEU A 283 2.59 21.77 0.18
CA LEU A 283 2.02 21.57 -1.14
C LEU A 283 2.65 20.30 -1.72
N GLY A 284 1.82 19.28 -1.92
CA GLY A 284 2.26 17.98 -2.38
C GLY A 284 1.45 17.52 -3.58
N GLY A 285 2.04 16.63 -4.36
CA GLY A 285 1.32 15.90 -5.37
C GLY A 285 2.03 14.62 -5.74
N PHE A 286 1.26 13.64 -6.18
CA PHE A 286 1.80 12.37 -6.62
C PHE A 286 1.00 11.79 -7.78
N TYR A 287 1.67 10.90 -8.49
CA TYR A 287 1.15 10.08 -9.56
C TYR A 287 1.12 8.62 -9.10
N ARG A 288 -0.02 7.95 -9.26
CA ARG A 288 -0.17 6.51 -9.02
C ARG A 288 -0.13 5.74 -10.33
N GLY A 289 0.72 4.73 -10.40
CA GLY A 289 0.94 3.95 -11.59
C GLY A 289 0.99 2.45 -11.34
N VAL A 290 1.27 1.72 -12.41
CA VAL A 290 1.61 0.29 -12.36
C VAL A 290 2.77 0.10 -13.34
N VAL A 291 3.84 -0.55 -12.89
CA VAL A 291 4.98 -0.97 -13.71
C VAL A 291 4.98 -2.49 -13.80
N GLY A 292 4.72 -3.03 -14.99
CA GLY A 292 4.35 -4.44 -15.16
C GLY A 292 3.05 -4.76 -14.41
N ALA A 293 3.17 -5.53 -13.33
CA ALA A 293 2.08 -5.84 -12.41
C ALA A 293 2.13 -4.99 -11.11
N LEU A 294 3.26 -4.36 -10.78
CA LEU A 294 3.48 -3.73 -9.48
C LEU A 294 2.90 -2.31 -9.41
N PRO A 295 1.97 -2.02 -8.49
CA PRO A 295 1.52 -0.66 -8.25
C PRO A 295 2.66 0.20 -7.70
N PHE A 296 2.73 1.45 -8.14
CA PHE A 296 3.70 2.42 -7.62
C PHE A 296 3.06 3.79 -7.40
N GLN A 297 3.68 4.61 -6.57
CA GLN A 297 3.36 6.01 -6.38
C GLN A 297 4.63 6.85 -6.45
N LEU A 298 4.68 7.86 -7.32
CA LEU A 298 5.78 8.82 -7.39
C LEU A 298 5.27 10.19 -7.02
N GLY A 299 5.94 10.90 -6.12
CA GLY A 299 5.47 12.20 -5.66
C GLY A 299 6.57 13.20 -5.39
N THR A 300 6.13 14.44 -5.32
CA THR A 300 6.92 15.59 -4.90
C THR A 300 6.13 16.36 -3.86
N GLN A 301 6.83 16.88 -2.87
CA GLN A 301 6.26 17.65 -1.79
C GLN A 301 7.18 18.82 -1.46
N TYR A 302 6.60 20.00 -1.37
CA TYR A 302 7.25 21.18 -0.83
C TYR A 302 6.64 21.48 0.54
N THR A 303 7.49 21.69 1.54
CA THR A 303 7.09 22.05 2.90
C THR A 303 7.83 23.32 3.31
N TYR A 304 7.06 24.29 3.79
CA TYR A 304 7.54 25.48 4.48
C TYR A 304 7.21 25.34 5.96
N ASP A 305 8.22 25.51 6.81
CA ASP A 305 8.15 25.36 8.25
C ASP A 305 8.70 26.63 8.91
N TYR A 306 7.90 27.20 9.80
CA TYR A 306 8.20 28.43 10.52
C TYR A 306 7.97 28.23 12.02
N LEU A 307 9.06 28.12 12.77
CA LEU A 307 9.06 27.84 14.20
C LEU A 307 9.28 29.13 15.00
N LEU A 308 8.43 29.34 15.99
CA LEU A 308 8.61 30.36 17.03
C LEU A 308 8.96 29.70 18.36
N LEU A 309 9.90 30.30 19.07
CA LEU A 309 10.23 29.98 20.46
C LEU A 309 9.95 31.22 21.32
N ASP A 310 9.08 31.07 22.32
CA ASP A 310 8.60 32.18 23.16
C ASP A 310 8.14 33.40 22.35
N ASP A 311 7.32 33.15 21.32
CA ASP A 311 6.77 34.15 20.38
C ASP A 311 7.82 34.88 19.50
N ALA A 312 9.09 34.50 19.59
CA ALA A 312 10.14 35.00 18.72
C ALA A 312 10.43 34.02 17.58
N PRO A 313 10.61 34.49 16.33
CA PRO A 313 11.07 33.64 15.24
C PRO A 313 12.37 32.93 15.62
N PHE A 314 12.44 31.62 15.36
CA PHE A 314 13.59 30.81 15.68
C PHE A 314 14.17 30.10 14.46
N LEU A 315 13.33 29.41 13.70
CA LEU A 315 13.74 28.63 12.54
C LEU A 315 12.77 28.86 11.39
N GLU A 316 13.32 29.09 10.21
CA GLU A 316 12.62 28.99 8.93
C GLU A 316 13.25 27.87 8.11
N ARG A 317 12.41 27.04 7.50
CA ARG A 317 12.87 25.86 6.79
C ARG A 317 12.06 25.58 5.52
N HIS A 318 12.77 25.46 4.41
CA HIS A 318 12.22 25.05 3.13
C HIS A 318 12.66 23.63 2.82
N THR A 319 11.72 22.71 2.59
CA THR A 319 12.02 21.31 2.30
C THR A 319 11.34 20.88 1.01
N ILE A 320 12.10 20.33 0.07
CA ILE A 320 11.59 19.64 -1.11
C ILE A 320 11.87 18.15 -0.93
N THR A 321 10.82 17.33 -1.02
CA THR A 321 10.92 15.87 -0.90
C THR A 321 10.40 15.23 -2.18
N TRP A 322 11.21 14.39 -2.79
CA TRP A 322 10.79 13.46 -3.83
C TRP A 322 10.67 12.07 -3.23
N PHE A 323 9.62 11.34 -3.57
CA PHE A 323 9.43 9.99 -3.08
C PHE A 323 8.88 9.06 -4.14
N GLY A 324 9.21 7.79 -4.01
CA GLY A 324 8.71 6.72 -4.85
C GLY A 324 8.39 5.50 -4.03
N ALA A 325 7.13 5.12 -3.95
CA ALA A 325 6.68 3.90 -3.30
C ALA A 325 6.37 2.83 -4.35
N LEU A 326 6.85 1.60 -4.13
CA LEU A 326 6.56 0.42 -4.93
C LEU A 326 5.90 -0.61 -4.03
N ILE A 327 4.70 -1.06 -4.39
CA ILE A 327 3.98 -2.12 -3.70
C ILE A 327 4.32 -3.42 -4.40
N GLU A 328 5.23 -4.23 -3.83
CA GLU A 328 5.63 -5.49 -4.47
C GLU A 328 4.55 -6.56 -4.37
N ASN A 329 3.84 -6.59 -3.24
CA ASN A 329 2.68 -7.46 -2.97
C ASN A 329 1.95 -6.97 -1.70
N PRO A 330 0.83 -7.58 -1.27
CA PRO A 330 0.11 -7.14 -0.06
C PRO A 330 0.94 -7.12 1.23
N GLY A 331 2.03 -7.89 1.30
CA GLY A 331 2.91 -7.98 2.46
C GLY A 331 4.20 -7.15 2.36
N ASN A 332 4.49 -6.50 1.24
CA ASN A 332 5.76 -5.80 1.01
C ASN A 332 5.52 -4.43 0.38
N LEU A 333 6.29 -3.44 0.84
CA LEU A 333 6.25 -2.05 0.35
C LEU A 333 7.65 -1.44 0.48
N THR A 334 8.25 -1.02 -0.63
CA THR A 334 9.50 -0.21 -0.60
C THR A 334 9.20 1.23 -0.93
N THR A 335 9.74 2.15 -0.13
CA THR A 335 9.72 3.59 -0.40
C THR A 335 11.14 4.11 -0.57
N LEU A 336 11.42 4.76 -1.70
CA LEU A 336 12.59 5.60 -1.92
C LEU A 336 12.26 7.05 -1.60
N VAL A 337 13.19 7.77 -1.02
CA VAL A 337 13.04 9.18 -0.67
C VAL A 337 14.33 9.94 -1.00
N GLY A 338 14.17 11.11 -1.61
CA GLY A 338 15.19 12.13 -1.74
C GLY A 338 14.67 13.43 -1.12
N ARG A 339 15.53 14.16 -0.40
CA ARG A 339 15.17 15.41 0.27
C ARG A 339 16.25 16.45 0.05
N LEU A 340 15.81 17.66 -0.23
CA LEU A 340 16.61 18.87 -0.21
C LEU A 340 15.99 19.83 0.83
N GLN A 341 16.80 20.35 1.74
CA GLN A 341 16.33 21.20 2.82
C GLN A 341 17.26 22.41 3.01
N PHE A 342 16.67 23.57 3.24
CA PHE A 342 17.35 24.83 3.56
C PHE A 342 16.87 25.30 4.92
N LYS A 343 17.80 25.62 5.82
CA LYS A 343 17.53 26.03 7.21
C LYS A 343 18.11 27.42 7.46
N ASN A 344 17.32 28.28 8.09
CA ASN A 344 17.69 29.63 8.49
C ASN A 344 17.28 29.85 9.96
N PHE A 345 18.25 30.07 10.85
CA PHE A 345 18.06 30.27 12.28
C PHE A 345 18.17 31.76 12.63
N PHE A 346 17.04 32.39 12.90
CA PHE A 346 16.97 33.85 13.14
C PHE A 346 17.79 34.34 14.34
N GLN A 347 18.10 33.47 15.30
CA GLN A 347 18.79 33.83 16.54
C GLN A 347 20.30 33.52 16.51
N ASP A 348 20.84 33.01 15.41
CA ASP A 348 22.25 32.60 15.32
C ASP A 348 23.23 33.76 15.06
N ALA A 349 22.74 34.97 14.76
CA ALA A 349 23.59 36.15 14.53
C ALA A 349 24.48 36.54 15.73
N ALA A 350 24.18 36.06 16.94
CA ALA A 350 24.97 36.27 18.15
C ALA A 350 25.93 35.11 18.49
N THR A 351 25.95 34.05 17.68
CA THR A 351 26.82 32.88 17.87
C THR A 351 28.17 33.06 17.21
N THR A 352 29.16 32.26 17.60
CA THR A 352 30.47 32.30 16.93
C THR A 352 30.33 31.78 15.50
N PRO A 353 31.14 32.22 14.52
CA PRO A 353 31.01 31.77 13.13
C PRO A 353 31.04 30.24 12.97
N VAL A 354 31.78 29.52 13.82
CA VAL A 354 31.85 28.05 13.78
C VAL A 354 30.60 27.36 14.33
N ASP A 355 29.77 28.08 15.07
CA ASP A 355 28.53 27.61 15.70
C ASP A 355 27.26 28.02 14.93
N ASN A 356 27.39 28.67 13.77
CA ASN A 356 26.24 29.01 12.93
C ASN A 356 25.58 27.72 12.36
N ARG A 357 24.27 27.58 12.52
CA ARG A 357 23.51 26.38 12.13
C ARG A 357 22.77 26.53 10.80
N ASP A 358 22.82 27.68 10.16
CA ASP A 358 22.26 27.89 8.83
C ASP A 358 22.90 26.90 7.87
N ALA A 359 22.07 26.19 7.11
CA ALA A 359 22.55 25.01 6.41
C ALA A 359 21.68 24.57 5.23
N ARG A 360 22.33 23.83 4.34
CA ARG A 360 21.70 23.08 3.24
C ARG A 360 21.91 21.59 3.50
N ASN A 361 20.82 20.85 3.57
CA ASN A 361 20.85 19.40 3.76
C ASN A 361 20.35 18.69 2.50
N TRP A 362 21.12 17.71 2.06
CA TRP A 362 20.73 16.73 1.04
C TRP A 362 20.61 15.36 1.68
N MET A 363 19.53 14.64 1.41
CA MET A 363 19.36 13.27 1.91
C MET A 363 18.78 12.37 0.84
N VAL A 364 19.28 11.14 0.76
CA VAL A 364 18.70 10.06 -0.03
C VAL A 364 18.62 8.80 0.81
N GLY A 365 17.55 8.03 0.63
CA GLY A 365 17.44 6.76 1.31
C GLY A 365 16.21 5.97 0.91
N PHE A 366 16.04 4.86 1.60
CA PHE A 366 14.90 3.97 1.41
C PHE A 366 14.40 3.41 2.74
N VAL A 367 13.13 3.00 2.75
CA VAL A 367 12.52 2.20 3.80
C VAL A 367 11.75 1.08 3.13
N HIS A 368 11.99 -0.16 3.57
CA HIS A 368 11.19 -1.31 3.21
C HIS A 368 10.31 -1.72 4.40
N ALA A 369 9.04 -1.95 4.15
CA ALA A 369 8.06 -2.35 5.15
C ALA A 369 7.46 -3.72 4.81
N PHE A 370 7.61 -4.67 5.73
CA PHE A 370 6.86 -5.91 5.75
C PHE A 370 5.55 -5.70 6.48
N ARG A 371 4.44 -6.14 5.87
CA ARG A 371 3.07 -5.82 6.30
C ARG A 371 2.31 -7.09 6.59
N PHE A 372 1.66 -7.14 7.75
CA PHE A 372 0.95 -8.33 8.23
C PHE A 372 -0.46 -7.96 8.72
N GLY A 373 -1.39 -8.91 8.57
CA GLY A 373 -2.75 -8.78 9.09
C GLY A 373 -3.52 -7.59 8.51
N ALA A 374 -3.35 -7.31 7.21
CA ALA A 374 -3.87 -6.12 6.52
C ALA A 374 -3.39 -4.81 7.18
N ASP A 375 -2.06 -4.63 7.19
CA ASP A 375 -1.34 -3.46 7.71
C ASP A 375 -1.48 -3.19 9.23
N LYS A 376 -2.03 -4.14 9.99
CA LYS A 376 -2.12 -4.04 11.47
C LYS A 376 -0.77 -4.16 12.15
N HIS A 377 0.13 -4.93 11.57
CA HIS A 377 1.49 -5.09 12.08
C HIS A 377 2.49 -4.82 10.96
N LEU A 378 3.53 -4.06 11.28
CA LEU A 378 4.55 -3.66 10.33
C LEU A 378 5.92 -3.98 10.92
N LEU A 379 6.84 -4.46 10.09
CA LEU A 379 8.28 -4.43 10.37
C LEU A 379 8.92 -3.57 9.31
N ARG A 380 9.80 -2.66 9.70
CA ARG A 380 10.45 -1.70 8.80
C ARG A 380 11.95 -1.80 8.96
N PHE A 381 12.66 -1.70 7.85
CA PHE A 381 14.08 -1.42 7.85
C PHE A 381 14.38 -0.38 6.79
N GLY A 382 15.42 0.41 6.99
CA GLY A 382 15.78 1.44 6.05
C GLY A 382 17.20 1.90 6.22
N TYR A 383 17.66 2.64 5.22
CA TYR A 383 18.96 3.25 5.23
C TYR A 383 18.88 4.62 4.55
N GLN A 384 19.61 5.58 5.10
CA GLN A 384 19.69 6.94 4.61
C GLN A 384 21.13 7.42 4.65
N PHE A 385 21.47 8.22 3.66
CA PHE A 385 22.69 9.00 3.59
C PHE A 385 22.30 10.47 3.52
N ASP A 386 22.89 11.31 4.36
CA ASP A 386 22.66 12.74 4.32
C ASP A 386 23.95 13.56 4.44
N LEU A 387 23.92 14.74 3.85
CA LEU A 387 25.04 15.67 3.80
C LEU A 387 24.52 17.03 4.22
N GLU A 388 25.05 17.54 5.32
CA GLU A 388 24.74 18.83 5.90
C GLU A 388 25.90 19.79 5.61
N ASP A 389 25.63 20.79 4.78
CA ASP A 389 26.54 21.89 4.48
C ASP A 389 26.06 23.12 5.27
N ALA A 390 26.57 23.25 6.50
CA ALA A 390 26.28 24.36 7.39
C ALA A 390 27.33 25.47 7.26
N GLU A 391 26.93 26.71 7.53
CA GLU A 391 27.86 27.85 7.57
C GLU A 391 28.88 27.70 8.71
N GLY A 392 28.45 27.15 9.84
CA GLY A 392 29.32 26.81 10.96
C GLY A 392 29.88 25.40 10.85
N SER A 393 31.21 25.30 10.89
CA SER A 393 31.94 24.03 10.77
C SER A 393 31.57 22.98 11.82
N ASN A 394 31.05 23.38 12.98
CA ASN A 394 30.62 22.43 14.03
C ASN A 394 29.33 21.68 13.66
N PHE A 395 28.58 22.19 12.68
CA PHE A 395 27.29 21.64 12.24
C PHE A 395 27.34 20.99 10.86
N SER A 396 28.43 21.16 10.11
CA SER A 396 28.62 20.47 8.82
C SER A 396 29.03 19.01 9.02
N TYR A 397 28.37 18.09 8.31
CA TYR A 397 28.66 16.67 8.43
C TYR A 397 28.23 15.87 7.20
N THR A 398 28.74 14.64 7.12
CA THR A 398 28.16 13.57 6.30
C THR A 398 27.70 12.46 7.22
N GLY A 399 26.46 12.02 7.04
CA GLY A 399 25.72 11.14 7.93
C GLY A 399 25.29 9.87 7.23
N HIS A 400 25.39 8.76 7.96
CA HIS A 400 24.81 7.48 7.60
C HIS A 400 23.82 7.09 8.69
N ARG A 401 22.59 6.74 8.31
CA ARG A 401 21.55 6.31 9.24
C ARG A 401 20.95 4.98 8.80
N SER A 402 21.06 3.97 9.62
CA SER A 402 20.31 2.72 9.47
C SER A 402 19.13 2.72 10.44
N LEU A 403 17.96 2.29 9.96
CA LEU A 403 16.70 2.24 10.69
C LEU A 403 16.25 0.79 10.76
N ALA A 404 15.77 0.36 11.92
CA ALA A 404 14.91 -0.81 12.06
C ALA A 404 13.76 -0.47 12.99
N GLY A 405 12.57 -1.04 12.77
CA GLY A 405 11.44 -0.74 13.62
C GLY A 405 10.26 -1.66 13.38
N GLY A 406 9.26 -1.55 14.25
CA GLY A 406 8.03 -2.30 14.15
C GLY A 406 6.85 -1.51 14.67
N GLN A 407 5.67 -1.81 14.13
CA GLN A 407 4.40 -1.30 14.59
C GLN A 407 3.49 -2.47 14.91
N TYR A 408 2.80 -2.41 16.03
CA TYR A 408 1.82 -3.41 16.44
C TYR A 408 0.52 -2.73 16.87
N THR A 409 -0.58 -3.04 16.17
CA THR A 409 -1.90 -2.51 16.47
C THR A 409 -2.88 -3.64 16.81
N THR A 410 -3.57 -3.55 17.95
CA THR A 410 -4.64 -4.49 18.31
C THR A 410 -5.93 -3.78 18.71
N PRO A 411 -7.10 -4.29 18.30
CA PRO A 411 -8.37 -3.90 18.90
C PRO A 411 -8.56 -4.63 20.23
N TRP A 412 -8.94 -3.91 21.28
CA TRP A 412 -9.31 -4.44 22.58
C TRP A 412 -10.62 -3.80 23.05
N GLY A 413 -11.75 -4.53 22.98
CA GLY A 413 -13.02 -4.08 23.56
C GLY A 413 -13.53 -2.72 23.06
N GLY A 414 -13.35 -2.41 21.76
CA GLY A 414 -13.70 -1.11 21.18
C GLY A 414 -12.74 0.03 21.53
N THR A 415 -11.56 -0.30 22.04
CA THR A 415 -10.39 0.57 22.24
C THR A 415 -9.30 0.09 21.28
N ARG A 416 -8.49 0.98 20.72
CA ARG A 416 -7.35 0.59 19.89
C ARG A 416 -6.06 0.85 20.66
N LEU A 417 -5.19 -0.16 20.68
CA LEU A 417 -3.84 -0.07 21.20
C LEU A 417 -2.87 -0.08 20.03
N ARG A 418 -1.93 0.86 20.05
CA ARG A 418 -0.83 0.96 19.08
C ARG A 418 0.48 1.08 19.83
N TYR A 419 1.47 0.31 19.39
CA TYR A 419 2.85 0.44 19.80
C TYR A 419 3.75 0.53 18.58
N ASP A 420 4.54 1.59 18.48
CA ASP A 420 5.60 1.77 17.51
C ASP A 420 6.94 1.77 18.23
N TYR A 421 7.89 1.03 17.68
CA TYR A 421 9.27 1.02 18.13
C TYR A 421 10.18 1.24 16.94
N GLU A 422 11.12 2.18 17.05
CA GLU A 422 12.16 2.38 16.05
C GLU A 422 13.53 2.50 16.73
N ILE A 423 14.54 1.95 16.09
CA ILE A 423 15.94 2.12 16.45
C ILE A 423 16.71 2.65 15.25
N HIS A 424 17.49 3.69 15.47
CA HIS A 424 18.30 4.37 14.48
C HIS A 424 19.77 4.30 14.88
N PHE A 425 20.61 3.76 14.00
CA PHE A 425 22.06 3.76 14.15
C PHE A 425 22.63 4.86 13.27
N ARG A 426 23.24 5.87 13.89
CA ARG A 426 23.79 7.04 13.20
C ARG A 426 25.30 7.08 13.30
N ALA A 427 25.95 7.34 12.19
CA ALA A 427 27.39 7.58 12.13
C ALA A 427 27.67 8.84 11.33
N TYR A 428 28.46 9.74 11.91
CA TYR A 428 28.81 11.03 11.33
C TYR A 428 30.31 11.12 11.08
N THR A 429 30.72 11.88 10.06
CA THR A 429 32.14 12.14 9.75
C THR A 429 32.88 12.88 10.86
N VAL A 430 32.18 13.63 11.73
CA VAL A 430 32.73 14.34 12.90
C VAL A 430 33.06 13.42 14.09
N ARG A 431 33.30 12.11 13.86
CA ARG A 431 33.57 11.09 14.89
C ARG A 431 32.46 10.94 15.95
N ARG A 432 31.21 11.29 15.61
CA ARG A 432 30.03 11.03 16.45
C ARG A 432 29.30 9.78 15.98
N LYS A 433 28.87 8.95 16.91
CA LYS A 433 28.04 7.78 16.69
C LYS A 433 26.96 7.74 17.74
N ASP A 434 25.72 7.59 17.29
CA ASP A 434 24.56 7.55 18.16
C ASP A 434 23.70 6.32 17.86
N THR A 435 23.12 5.77 18.91
CA THR A 435 22.01 4.83 18.82
C THR A 435 20.79 5.52 19.43
N GLU A 436 19.78 5.79 18.61
CA GLU A 436 18.55 6.44 19.05
C GLU A 436 17.42 5.40 19.04
N GLN A 437 16.73 5.27 20.15
CA GLN A 437 15.55 4.43 20.30
C GLN A 437 14.33 5.31 20.53
N PHE A 438 13.26 5.00 19.79
CA PHE A 438 11.98 5.67 19.84
C PHE A 438 10.91 4.67 20.22
N HIS A 439 10.19 4.95 21.31
CA HIS A 439 9.04 4.19 21.73
C HIS A 439 7.81 5.09 21.67
N PHE A 440 6.76 4.66 20.98
CA PHE A 440 5.49 5.35 20.99
C PHE A 440 4.37 4.37 21.31
N PHE A 441 3.62 4.66 22.36
CA PHE A 441 2.50 3.86 22.79
C PHE A 441 1.25 4.73 22.84
N ARG A 442 0.16 4.25 22.25
CA ARG A 442 -1.12 4.96 22.21
C ARG A 442 -2.26 4.01 22.55
N ILE A 443 -3.10 4.44 23.49
CA ILE A 443 -4.41 3.86 23.74
C ILE A 443 -5.43 4.91 23.31
N GLU A 444 -6.30 4.56 22.36
CA GLU A 444 -7.34 5.46 21.88
C GLU A 444 -8.73 4.86 22.04
N LYS A 445 -9.66 5.70 22.49
CA LYS A 445 -11.08 5.39 22.65
C LYS A 445 -11.91 6.32 21.78
N PRO A 446 -12.57 5.80 20.74
CA PRO A 446 -13.53 6.58 19.97
C PRO A 446 -14.71 7.02 20.85
N LEU A 447 -15.15 8.25 20.67
CA LEU A 447 -16.29 8.89 21.32
C LEU A 447 -17.30 9.36 20.25
N PRO A 448 -18.56 9.67 20.60
CA PRO A 448 -19.52 10.27 19.67
C PRO A 448 -19.02 11.59 19.07
N ASN A 449 -19.66 12.04 17.98
CA ASN A 449 -19.39 13.33 17.33
C ASN A 449 -17.96 13.49 16.78
N ASN A 450 -17.41 12.41 16.20
CA ASN A 450 -16.05 12.37 15.63
C ASN A 450 -14.95 12.76 16.64
N LEU A 451 -15.17 12.48 17.91
CA LEU A 451 -14.19 12.70 18.96
C LEU A 451 -13.45 11.40 19.27
N THR A 452 -12.18 11.52 19.64
CA THR A 452 -11.36 10.40 20.12
C THR A 452 -10.55 10.87 21.31
N LEU A 453 -10.61 10.14 22.43
CA LEU A 453 -9.74 10.36 23.57
C LEU A 453 -8.54 9.42 23.47
N SER A 454 -7.32 9.93 23.55
CA SER A 454 -6.10 9.12 23.57
C SER A 454 -5.20 9.43 24.76
N ALA A 455 -4.64 8.37 25.34
CA ALA A 455 -3.49 8.43 26.24
C ALA A 455 -2.27 7.96 25.45
N GLU A 456 -1.22 8.77 25.46
CA GLU A 456 -0.01 8.60 24.67
C GLU A 456 1.23 8.61 25.57
N TYR A 457 2.19 7.75 25.27
CA TYR A 457 3.52 7.75 25.84
C TYR A 457 4.54 7.78 24.69
N GLN A 458 5.50 8.69 24.77
CA GLN A 458 6.64 8.77 23.88
C GLN A 458 7.93 8.70 24.71
N GLY A 459 8.81 7.76 24.38
CA GLY A 459 10.16 7.65 24.93
C GLY A 459 11.20 7.89 23.85
N ASP A 460 12.03 8.92 24.03
CA ASP A 460 13.16 9.23 23.17
C ASP A 460 14.47 8.95 23.95
N PHE A 461 15.22 7.94 23.54
CA PHE A 461 16.46 7.54 24.20
C PHE A 461 17.63 7.62 23.23
N SER A 462 18.63 8.43 23.53
CA SER A 462 19.83 8.57 22.71
C SER A 462 21.05 8.11 23.49
N GLU A 463 21.74 7.10 22.98
CA GLU A 463 23.05 6.66 23.46
C GLU A 463 24.11 7.19 22.49
N SER A 464 24.99 8.08 22.96
CA SER A 464 26.03 8.69 22.13
C SER A 464 27.43 8.44 22.68
N ASN A 465 28.42 8.33 21.80
CA ASN A 465 29.82 8.35 22.22
C ASN A 465 30.30 9.73 22.71
N LEU A 466 29.48 10.77 22.55
CA LEU A 466 29.71 12.11 23.07
C LEU A 466 28.68 12.41 24.16
N ALA A 467 29.14 12.55 25.41
CA ALA A 467 28.28 12.66 26.58
C ALA A 467 27.21 13.77 26.49
N VAL A 468 27.48 14.87 25.81
CA VAL A 468 26.52 15.98 25.63
C VAL A 468 25.29 15.63 24.78
N PHE A 469 25.33 14.52 24.04
CA PHE A 469 24.24 14.03 23.20
C PHE A 469 23.59 12.74 23.75
N ASP A 470 24.07 12.20 24.87
CA ASP A 470 23.49 11.05 25.55
C ASP A 470 22.36 11.54 26.49
N PHE A 471 21.10 11.21 26.21
CA PHE A 471 19.95 11.66 27.00
C PHE A 471 18.78 10.68 26.94
N HIS A 472 17.93 10.72 27.97
CA HIS A 472 16.63 10.06 27.97
C HIS A 472 15.52 11.08 28.20
N ARG A 473 14.40 10.91 27.49
CA ARG A 473 13.21 11.76 27.62
C ARG A 473 11.95 10.92 27.52
N ASN A 474 11.00 11.19 28.41
CA ASN A 474 9.69 10.56 28.46
C ASN A 474 8.62 11.63 28.44
N VAL A 475 7.67 11.49 27.52
CA VAL A 475 6.51 12.38 27.38
C VAL A 475 5.24 11.56 27.52
N PHE A 476 4.38 11.95 28.45
CA PHE A 476 3.06 11.37 28.66
C PHE A 476 2.02 12.41 28.28
N SER A 477 1.04 12.04 27.45
CA SER A 477 0.02 12.97 26.97
C SER A 477 -1.38 12.39 27.08
N LEU A 478 -2.35 13.24 27.41
CA LEU A 478 -3.78 12.94 27.34
C LEU A 478 -4.44 13.93 26.39
N ILE A 479 -5.00 13.43 25.29
CA ILE A 479 -5.38 14.24 24.13
C ILE A 479 -6.82 13.91 23.73
N LEU A 480 -7.62 14.95 23.52
CA LEU A 480 -8.90 14.88 22.83
C LEU A 480 -8.70 15.33 21.39
N THR A 481 -9.00 14.44 20.45
CA THR A 481 -8.95 14.71 19.01
C THR A 481 -10.37 14.83 18.47
N TRP A 482 -10.62 15.87 17.66
CA TRP A 482 -11.79 16.00 16.81
C TRP A 482 -11.38 15.87 15.34
N THR A 483 -12.14 15.12 14.55
CA THR A 483 -11.91 14.95 13.11
C THR A 483 -13.14 15.32 12.28
N TYR A 484 -12.92 15.94 11.12
CA TYR A 484 -13.96 16.29 10.14
C TYR A 484 -13.74 15.57 8.81
#